data_AF-A0A2Z5R012-F1
#
_entry.id   AF-A0A2Z5R012-F1
#
_cell.length_a   1.000
_cell.length_b   1.000
_cell.length_c   1.000
_cell.angle_alpha   90.00
_cell.angle_beta   90.00
_cell.angle_gamma   90.00
#
_symmetry.space_group_name_H-M   'P 1'
#
loop_
_entity.id
_entity.type
_entity.pdbx_description
1 polymer ?
#
loop_
_entity_poly.entity_id
_entity_poly.type
_entity_poly.pdbx_seq_one_letter_code
_entity_poly.pdbx_strand_id
1 'polypeptide(L)' 'MSESTQKLSDAGVSIWLDDLSRERLTSGNLVELIKSKNVVGVTTNPTIFAGALSKGPRTPGR' A
#
# COMPACT_ATOMS: atom_id res chain seq x y z
N MET A 1 -3.85 -5.39 13.93
CA MET A 1 -2.41 -5.07 13.84
C MET A 1 -1.62 -6.37 13.91
N SER A 2 -0.54 -6.54 13.14
CA SER A 2 0.29 -7.75 13.18
C SER A 2 1.38 -7.63 14.25
N GLU A 3 1.64 -8.72 14.97
CA GLU A 3 2.62 -8.74 16.06
C GLU A 3 4.04 -8.34 15.58
N SER A 4 4.46 -8.82 14.41
CA SER A 4 5.80 -8.53 13.87
C SER A 4 5.97 -7.06 13.47
N THR A 5 5.00 -6.47 12.77
CA THR A 5 5.07 -5.05 12.36
C THR A 5 4.93 -4.12 13.55
N GLN A 6 4.17 -4.54 14.57
CA GLN A 6 4.02 -3.79 15.81
C GLN A 6 5.35 -3.72 16.57
N LYS A 7 6.06 -4.85 16.76
CA LYS A 7 7.37 -4.87 17.44
C LYS A 7 8.40 -3.94 16.79
N LEU A 8 8.43 -3.89 15.45
CA LEU A 8 9.29 -2.97 14.72
C LEU A 8 8.90 -1.50 14.95
N SER A 9 7.61 -1.22 14.92
CA SER A 9 7.08 0.14 15.16
C SER A 9 7.38 0.60 16.59
N ASP A 10 7.22 -0.29 17.59
CA ASP A 10 7.53 -0.01 19.00
C ASP A 10 9.03 0.24 19.22
N ALA A 11 9.89 -0.36 18.39
CA ALA A 11 11.33 -0.10 18.35
C ALA A 11 11.71 1.18 17.58
N GLY A 12 10.72 1.96 17.10
CA GLY A 12 10.94 3.21 16.36
C GLY A 12 11.22 3.03 14.87
N VAL A 13 11.01 1.84 14.30
CA VAL A 13 11.23 1.58 12.87
C VAL A 13 9.98 1.95 12.07
N SER A 14 10.15 2.81 11.06
CA SER A 14 9.07 3.18 10.13
C SER A 14 8.88 2.12 9.04
N ILE A 15 7.63 1.68 8.84
CA ILE A 15 7.28 0.68 7.83
C ILE A 15 6.71 1.37 6.59
N TRP A 16 7.35 1.15 5.44
CA TRP A 16 6.96 1.71 4.15
C TRP A 16 6.50 0.61 3.20
N LEU A 17 5.50 0.93 2.38
CA LEU A 17 4.99 0.03 1.34
C LEU A 17 5.62 0.37 -0.01
N ASP A 18 6.21 -0.64 -0.67
CA ASP A 18 6.87 -0.51 -1.98
C ASP A 18 5.96 -0.90 -3.15
N ASP A 19 4.67 -0.60 -3.06
CA ASP A 19 3.74 -0.80 -4.17
C ASP A 19 2.60 0.21 -4.08
N LEU A 20 2.27 0.82 -5.23
CA LEU A 20 1.16 1.72 -5.35
C LEU A 20 0.43 1.48 -6.67
N SER A 21 -0.87 1.22 -6.58
CA SER A 21 -1.75 1.07 -7.73
C SER A 21 -3.05 1.86 -7.50
N ARG A 22 -3.75 2.20 -8.60
CA ARG A 22 -5.07 2.85 -8.50
C ARG A 22 -6.04 2.04 -7.67
N GLU A 23 -6.07 0.72 -7.87
CA GLU A 23 -6.92 -0.19 -7.11
C GLU A 23 -6.62 -0.13 -5.61
N ARG A 24 -5.34 -0.11 -5.22
CA ARG A 24 -4.95 -0.01 -3.81
C ARG A 24 -5.43 1.29 -3.15
N LEU A 25 -5.45 2.38 -3.92
CA LEU A 25 -5.97 3.69 -3.47
C LEU A 25 -7.50 3.72 -3.34
N THR A 26 -8.23 3.13 -4.30
CA THR A 26 -9.69 3.24 -4.35
C THR A 26 -10.42 2.15 -3.58
N SER A 27 -9.81 0.99 -3.38
CA SER A 27 -10.44 -0.17 -2.70
C SER A 27 -10.48 -0.07 -1.19
N GLY A 28 -9.80 0.91 -0.58
CA GLY A 28 -9.59 0.98 0.86
C GLY A 28 -8.49 0.05 1.38
N ASN A 29 -7.84 -0.73 0.52
CA ASN A 29 -6.75 -1.62 0.93
C ASN A 29 -5.56 -0.87 1.56
N LEU A 30 -5.19 0.31 1.05
CA LEU A 30 -4.13 1.11 1.68
C LEU A 30 -4.48 1.51 3.12
N VAL A 31 -5.75 1.86 3.37
CA VAL A 31 -6.23 2.20 4.72
C VAL A 31 -6.16 0.99 5.64
N GLU A 32 -6.49 -0.20 5.15
CA GLU A 32 -6.36 -1.44 5.90
C GLU A 32 -4.90 -1.72 6.27
N LEU A 33 -3.94 -1.50 5.36
CA LEU A 33 -2.52 -1.70 5.63
C LEU A 33 -1.99 -0.72 6.69
N ILE A 34 -2.43 0.54 6.67
CA ILE A 34 -2.11 1.50 7.72
C ILE A 34 -2.62 0.98 9.08
N LYS A 35 -3.87 0.54 9.14
CA LYS A 35 -4.53 0.09 10.39
C LYS A 35 -4.04 -1.26 10.90
N SER A 36 -3.59 -2.15 10.02
CA SER A 36 -3.32 -3.55 10.36
C SER A 36 -1.85 -3.93 10.30
N LYS A 37 -1.01 -3.15 9.60
CA LYS A 37 0.41 -3.44 9.36
C LYS A 37 1.35 -2.27 9.71
N ASN A 38 0.86 -1.24 10.39
CA ASN A 38 1.65 -0.08 10.81
C ASN A 38 2.34 0.66 9.64
N VAL A 39 1.78 0.61 8.42
CA VAL A 39 2.34 1.33 7.28
C VAL A 39 2.19 2.84 7.50
N VAL A 40 3.29 3.59 7.35
CA VAL A 40 3.33 5.05 7.54
C VAL A 40 3.72 5.83 6.27
N GLY A 41 4.16 5.12 5.23
CA GLY A 41 4.59 5.73 3.97
C GLY A 41 4.47 4.77 2.79
N VAL A 42 4.52 5.33 1.59
CA VAL A 42 4.56 4.58 0.33
C VAL A 42 5.74 5.08 -0.50
N THR A 43 6.45 4.16 -1.15
CA THR A 43 7.42 4.49 -2.20
C THR A 43 6.84 4.22 -3.57
N THR A 44 7.24 5.04 -4.53
CA THR A 44 7.02 4.76 -5.95
C THR A 44 8.37 4.75 -6.65
N ASN A 45 8.49 3.96 -7.70
CA ASN A 45 9.60 4.02 -8.64
C ASN A 45 9.06 3.84 -10.07
N PRO A 46 9.86 4.09 -11.12
CA PRO A 46 9.39 3.99 -12.51
C PRO A 46 8.73 2.65 -12.87
N THR A 47 9.24 1.52 -12.34
CA THR A 47 8.69 0.18 -12.59
C THR A 47 7.30 0.01 -11.97
N ILE A 48 7.13 0.43 -10.71
CA ILE A 48 5.82 0.42 -10.02
C ILE A 48 4.82 1.29 -10.78
N PHE A 49 5.24 2.49 -11.19
CA PHE A 49 4.37 3.41 -11.92
C PHE A 49 3.93 2.85 -13.28
N ALA A 50 4.86 2.27 -14.04
CA ALA A 50 4.53 1.60 -15.30
C ALA A 50 3.54 0.44 -15.09
N GLY A 51 3.73 -0.37 -14.06
CA GLY A 51 2.79 -1.44 -13.69
C GLY A 51 1.40 -0.92 -13.32
N ALA A 52 1.33 0.21 -12.62
CA ALA A 52 0.07 0.85 -12.26
C ALA A 52 -0.68 1.44 -13.47
N LEU A 53 0.04 1.89 -14.52
CA LEU A 53 -0.57 2.38 -15.77
C LEU A 53 -1.04 1.23 -16.68
N SER A 54 -0.30 0.13 -16.74
CA SER A 54 -0.65 -1.05 -17.56
C SER A 54 -1.92 -1.75 -17.06
N LYS A 55 -2.21 -1.64 -15.76
CA LYS A 55 -3.48 -2.08 -15.17
C LYS A 55 -4.53 -0.99 -15.44
N GLY A 56 -5.19 -1.07 -16.60
CA GLY A 56 -6.18 -0.10 -17.06
C GLY A 56 -7.32 0.15 -16.07
N PRO A 57 -8.10 1.24 -16.25
CA PRO A 57 -9.20 1.57 -15.36
C PRO A 57 -10.17 0.39 -15.28
N ARG A 58 -10.53 -0.01 -14.06
CA ARG A 58 -11.60 -0.98 -13.83
C ARG A 58 -12.89 -0.34 -14.32
N THR A 59 -13.32 -0.67 -15.53
CA THR A 59 -14.66 -0.32 -16.00
C THR A 59 -15.63 -0.97 -15.01
N PRO A 60 -16.44 -0.21 -14.27
CA PRO A 60 -17.53 -0.82 -13.52
C PRO A 60 -18.38 -1.56 -14.55
N GLY A 61 -18.63 -2.84 -14.30
CA GLY A 61 -19.60 -3.59 -15.10
C GLY A 61 -20.92 -2.82 -15.13
N ARG A 62 -21.59 -2.88 -16.29
CA ARG A 62 -23.01 -2.57 -16.37
C ARG A 62 -23.81 -3.28 -15.28
#